data_AF-A0A1E3V6J1-F1
#
_entry.id   AF-A0A1E3V6J1-F1
#
_cell.length_a   1.000
_cell.length_b   1.000
_cell.length_c   1.000
_cell.angle_alpha   90.00
_cell.angle_beta   90.00
_cell.angle_gamma   90.00
#
_symmetry.space_group_name_H-M   'P 1'
#
loop_
_entity.id
_entity.type
_entity.pdbx_description
1 polymer ?
#
loop_
_entity_poly.entity_id
_entity_poly.type
_entity_poly.pdbx_seq_one_letter_code
_entity_poly.pdbx_strand_id
1 'polypeptide(L)'
;MNSQWVLNAAISLSLVLLSVALLVTVVRIVRGPTLPDRVLGLDMLVAIAIGFIAVIAVKTGYGLYIDIAIALGLVGFLATIALARFILTRGLAPEREARLPTASAGAKPAPKPIKTGRPNRRKRKGGR
;
A
#
# COMPACT_ATOMS: atom_id res chain seq x y z
N MET A 1 8.94 49.00 -9.63
CA MET A 1 8.53 47.91 -8.72
C MET A 1 9.78 47.20 -8.26
N ASN A 2 10.06 47.23 -6.96
CA ASN A 2 11.29 46.68 -6.41
C ASN A 2 11.12 45.16 -6.26
N SER A 3 12.11 44.38 -6.70
CA SER A 3 12.09 42.91 -6.63
C SER A 3 11.81 42.37 -5.22
N GLN A 4 12.29 43.07 -4.19
CA GLN A 4 12.09 42.73 -2.78
C GLN A 4 10.62 42.72 -2.37
N TRP A 5 9.82 43.65 -2.91
CA TRP A 5 8.39 43.72 -2.58
C TRP A 5 7.63 42.52 -3.15
N VAL A 6 7.94 42.15 -4.40
CA VAL A 6 7.32 41.00 -5.08
C VAL A 6 7.64 39.71 -4.33
N LEU A 7 8.91 39.52 -3.93
CA LEU A 7 9.33 38.33 -3.18
C LEU A 7 8.61 38.22 -1.82
N ASN A 8 8.56 39.32 -1.05
CA ASN A 8 7.90 39.33 0.26
C ASN A 8 6.39 39.07 0.16
N ALA A 9 5.74 39.63 -0.87
CA ALA A 9 4.34 39.38 -1.15
C ALA A 9 4.09 37.91 -1.52
N ALA A 10 4.92 37.34 -2.40
CA ALA A 10 4.81 35.93 -2.81
C ALA A 10 5.01 34.97 -1.62
N ILE A 11 6.02 35.20 -0.77
CA ILE A 11 6.27 34.40 0.44
C ILE A 11 5.07 34.46 1.39
N SER A 12 4.57 35.65 1.68
CA SER A 12 3.44 35.85 2.58
C SER A 12 2.17 35.18 2.04
N LEU A 13 1.89 35.34 0.74
CA LEU A 13 0.77 34.69 0.08
C LEU A 13 0.90 33.17 0.12
N SER A 14 2.10 32.63 -0.13
CA SER A 14 2.35 31.19 -0.09
C SER A 14 2.09 30.62 1.31
N LEU A 15 2.56 31.29 2.36
CA LEU A 15 2.30 30.87 3.75
C LEU A 15 0.81 30.88 4.10
N VAL A 16 0.06 31.89 3.64
CA VAL A 16 -1.40 31.96 3.85
C VAL A 16 -2.10 30.80 3.12
N LEU A 17 -1.76 30.57 1.85
CA LEU A 17 -2.35 29.48 1.07
C LEU A 17 -2.03 28.10 1.66
N LEU A 18 -0.79 27.89 2.09
CA LEU A 18 -0.38 26.65 2.76
C LEU A 18 -1.10 26.45 4.11
N SER A 19 -1.34 27.54 4.86
CA SER A 19 -2.10 27.47 6.11
C SER A 19 -3.56 27.08 5.87
N VAL A 20 -4.18 27.65 4.84
CA VAL A 20 -5.54 27.25 4.42
C VAL A 20 -5.56 25.80 3.96
N ALA A 21 -4.59 25.39 3.13
CA ALA A 21 -4.46 24.01 2.67
C ALA A 21 -4.28 23.03 3.84
N LEU A 22 -3.50 23.39 4.85
CA LEU A 22 -3.32 22.61 6.08
C LEU A 22 -4.65 22.41 6.81
N LEU A 23 -5.42 23.48 7.01
CA LEU A 23 -6.73 23.40 7.67
C LEU A 23 -7.71 22.52 6.88
N VAL A 24 -7.80 22.70 5.56
CA VAL A 24 -8.65 21.89 4.68
C VAL A 24 -8.24 20.41 4.73
N THR A 25 -6.94 20.13 4.76
CA THR A 25 -6.42 18.76 4.79
C THR A 25 -6.69 18.09 6.13
N VAL A 26 -6.50 18.78 7.24
CA VAL A 26 -6.87 18.28 8.58
C VAL A 26 -8.37 17.97 8.65
N VAL A 27 -9.21 18.87 8.13
CA VAL A 27 -10.65 18.62 8.05
C VAL A 27 -10.97 17.38 7.22
N ARG A 28 -10.30 17.17 6.08
CA ARG A 28 -10.47 15.98 5.25
C ARG A 28 -10.06 14.70 5.99
N ILE A 29 -8.92 14.71 6.69
CA ILE A 29 -8.45 13.55 7.46
C ILE A 29 -9.48 13.13 8.52
N VAL A 30 -10.09 14.09 9.22
CA VAL A 30 -11.08 13.82 10.28
C VAL A 30 -12.41 13.34 9.69
N ARG A 31 -12.88 13.95 8.59
CA ARG A 31 -14.16 13.60 7.95
C ARG A 31 -14.08 12.43 6.97
N GLY A 32 -12.87 11.94 6.66
CA GLY A 32 -12.63 10.87 5.70
C GLY A 32 -13.41 9.58 6.06
N PRO A 33 -14.29 9.08 5.16
CA PRO A 33 -15.16 7.94 5.45
C PRO A 33 -14.44 6.60 5.40
N THR A 34 -13.37 6.48 4.62
CA THR A 34 -12.63 5.23 4.43
C THR A 34 -11.20 5.35 4.93
N LEU A 35 -10.59 4.23 5.36
CA LEU A 35 -9.19 4.20 5.78
C LEU A 35 -8.24 4.74 4.69
N PRO A 36 -8.35 4.32 3.40
CA PRO A 36 -7.50 4.86 2.33
C PRO A 36 -7.61 6.38 2.15
N ASP A 37 -8.80 6.96 2.32
CA ASP A 37 -9.00 8.41 2.15
C ASP A 37 -8.29 9.21 3.26
N ARG A 38 -8.24 8.66 4.49
CA ARG A 38 -7.48 9.25 5.59
C ARG A 38 -5.97 9.16 5.36
N VAL A 39 -5.50 8.04 4.80
CA VAL A 39 -4.08 7.87 4.43
C VAL A 39 -3.67 8.88 3.38
N LEU A 40 -4.49 9.06 2.34
CA LEU A 40 -4.25 10.07 1.32
C LEU A 40 -4.22 11.48 1.92
N GLY A 41 -5.10 11.77 2.88
CA GLY A 41 -5.06 13.03 3.63
C GLY A 41 -3.77 13.22 4.43
N LEU A 42 -3.26 12.16 5.06
CA LEU A 42 -2.00 12.20 5.81
C LEU A 42 -0.80 12.43 4.89
N ASP A 43 -0.79 11.83 3.70
CA ASP A 43 0.21 12.07 2.66
C ASP A 43 0.21 13.54 2.19
N MET A 44 -0.98 14.09 1.93
CA MET A 44 -1.14 15.52 1.62
C MET A 44 -0.64 16.43 2.74
N LEU A 45 -0.80 16.04 4.00
CA LEU A 45 -0.29 16.81 5.13
C LEU A 45 1.26 16.87 5.12
N VAL A 46 1.92 15.76 4.76
CA VAL A 46 3.39 15.75 4.58
C VAL A 46 3.80 16.65 3.44
N ALA A 47 3.10 16.61 2.30
CA ALA A 47 3.38 17.51 1.17
C ALA A 47 3.23 19.00 1.54
N ILE A 48 2.22 19.35 2.33
CA ILE A 48 2.02 20.72 2.83
C ILE A 48 3.16 21.13 3.77
N ALA A 49 3.59 20.23 4.67
CA ALA A 49 4.72 20.48 5.56
C ALA A 49 6.03 20.75 4.77
N ILE A 50 6.29 19.97 3.72
CA ILE A 50 7.42 20.17 2.80
C ILE A 50 7.31 21.55 2.13
N GLY A 51 6.10 21.93 1.69
CA GLY A 51 5.84 23.27 1.13
C GLY A 51 6.16 24.39 2.12
N PHE A 52 5.76 24.26 3.39
CA PHE A 52 6.10 25.23 4.44
C PHE A 52 7.61 25.38 4.62
N ILE A 53 8.32 24.25 4.71
CA ILE A 53 9.78 24.24 4.88
C ILE A 53 10.46 24.88 3.68
N ALA A 54 10.00 24.59 2.46
CA ALA A 54 10.54 25.19 1.24
C ALA A 54 10.36 26.73 1.22
N VAL A 55 9.18 27.24 1.60
CA VAL A 55 8.94 28.68 1.68
C VAL A 55 9.80 29.34 2.76
N ILE A 56 10.00 28.66 3.90
CA ILE A 56 10.90 29.12 4.96
C ILE A 56 12.37 29.13 4.47
N ALA A 57 12.77 28.15 3.66
CA ALA A 57 14.10 28.12 3.05
C ALA A 57 14.33 29.36 2.18
N VAL A 58 13.35 29.71 1.34
CA VAL A 58 13.41 30.92 0.50
C VAL A 58 13.45 32.20 1.36
N LYS A 59 12.64 32.27 2.44
CA LYS A 59 12.59 33.44 3.33
C LYS A 59 13.90 33.65 4.09
N THR A 60 14.54 32.57 4.54
CA THR A 60 15.74 32.63 5.39
C THR A 60 17.05 32.58 4.60
N GLY A 61 17.03 32.06 3.37
CA GLY A 61 18.21 31.87 2.53
C GLY A 61 19.07 30.66 2.92
N TYR A 62 18.67 29.87 3.91
CA TYR A 62 19.43 28.71 4.36
C TYR A 62 19.03 27.45 3.59
N GLY A 63 19.98 26.91 2.80
CA GLY A 63 19.78 25.68 2.02
C GLY A 63 19.47 24.43 2.87
N LEU A 64 19.87 24.41 4.15
CA LEU A 64 19.64 23.29 5.07
C LEU A 64 18.15 22.91 5.20
N TYR A 65 17.24 23.89 5.06
CA TYR A 65 15.81 23.60 5.05
C TYR A 65 15.38 22.76 3.84
N ILE A 66 16.02 22.92 2.68
CA ILE A 66 15.73 22.12 1.49
C ILE A 66 16.16 20.67 1.70
N ASP A 67 17.29 20.42 2.36
CA ASP A 67 17.73 19.05 2.67
C ASP A 67 16.72 18.35 3.59
N ILE A 68 16.20 19.05 4.61
CA ILE A 68 15.14 18.55 5.49
C ILE A 68 13.86 18.27 4.68
N ALA A 69 13.48 19.16 3.77
CA ALA A 69 12.29 19.01 2.93
C ALA A 69 12.40 17.77 2.01
N ILE A 70 13.56 17.54 1.40
CA ILE A 70 13.82 16.36 0.57
C ILE A 70 13.77 15.08 1.41
N ALA A 71 14.44 15.07 2.56
CA ALA A 71 14.43 13.91 3.47
C ALA A 71 13.01 13.57 3.93
N LEU A 72 12.21 14.57 4.32
CA LEU A 72 10.80 14.38 4.69
C LEU A 72 9.96 13.88 3.52
N GLY A 73 10.23 14.34 2.29
CA GLY A 73 9.55 13.84 1.08
C GLY A 73 9.79 12.36 0.85
N LEU A 74 11.03 11.90 0.97
CA LEU A 74 11.38 10.49 0.82
C LEU A 74 10.75 9.63 1.92
N VAL A 75 10.87 10.05 3.18
CA VAL A 75 10.32 9.33 4.33
C VAL A 75 8.79 9.29 4.27
N GLY A 76 8.16 10.41 3.95
CA GLY A 76 6.70 10.52 3.78
C GLY A 76 6.18 9.58 2.70
N PHE A 77 6.81 9.60 1.52
CA PHE A 77 6.44 8.71 0.42
C PHE A 77 6.56 7.23 0.78
N LEU A 78 7.66 6.84 1.44
CA LEU A 78 7.85 5.47 1.92
C LEU A 78 6.79 5.07 2.96
N ALA A 79 6.43 5.97 3.87
CA ALA A 79 5.37 5.73 4.85
C ALA A 79 4.01 5.50 4.17
N THR A 80 3.67 6.29 3.15
CA THR A 80 2.43 6.11 2.37
C THR A 80 2.41 4.77 1.62
N ILE A 81 3.52 4.35 1.01
CA ILE A 81 3.63 3.03 0.37
C ILE A 81 3.45 1.90 1.39
N ALA A 82 4.13 2.00 2.54
CA ALA A 82 4.02 1.00 3.60
C ALA A 82 2.58 0.87 4.09
N LEU A 83 1.88 1.99 4.25
CA LEU A 83 0.49 2.02 4.69
C LEU A 83 -0.47 1.50 3.62
N ALA A 84 -0.24 1.80 2.35
CA ALA A 84 -1.00 1.22 1.23
C ALA A 84 -0.84 -0.31 1.18
N ARG A 85 0.39 -0.82 1.33
CA ARG A 85 0.65 -2.28 1.41
C ARG A 85 -0.02 -2.90 2.61
N PHE A 86 0.04 -2.25 3.77
CA PHE A 86 -0.65 -2.71 4.97
C PHE A 86 -2.16 -2.84 4.77
N ILE A 87 -2.80 -1.83 4.18
CA ILE A 87 -4.23 -1.85 3.87
C ILE A 87 -4.57 -2.98 2.89
N LEU A 88 -3.79 -3.14 1.82
CA LEU A 88 -4.02 -4.20 0.83
C LEU A 88 -3.86 -5.60 1.43
N THR A 89 -2.80 -5.83 2.22
CA THR A 89 -2.53 -7.15 2.83
C THR A 89 -3.56 -7.51 3.89
N ARG A 90 -4.03 -6.56 4.70
CA ARG A 90 -5.03 -6.83 5.74
C ARG A 90 -6.48 -6.81 5.21
N GLY A 91 -6.77 -6.04 4.17
CA GLY A 91 -8.09 -6.04 3.51
C GLY A 91 -8.42 -7.35 2.79
N LEU A 92 -7.42 -8.12 2.40
CA LEU A 92 -7.56 -9.46 1.78
C LEU A 92 -7.51 -10.62 2.79
N ALA A 93 -7.30 -10.34 4.08
CA ALA A 93 -7.09 -11.37 5.11
C ALA A 93 -8.33 -12.01 5.78
N PRO A 94 -9.60 -11.92 5.29
CA PRO A 94 -10.67 -12.78 5.82
C PRO A 94 -10.80 -14.16 5.15
N GLU A 95 -10.25 -14.41 3.95
CA GLU A 95 -10.60 -15.62 3.17
C GLU A 95 -9.59 -16.78 3.23
N ARG A 96 -8.37 -16.56 3.75
CA ARG A 96 -7.35 -17.63 3.73
C ARG A 96 -7.60 -18.72 4.77
N GLU A 97 -8.32 -18.40 5.85
CA GLU A 97 -8.73 -19.36 6.89
C GLU A 97 -9.86 -20.28 6.40
N ALA A 98 -10.76 -19.80 5.52
CA ALA A 98 -11.90 -20.58 5.02
C ALA A 98 -11.52 -21.64 3.98
N ARG A 99 -10.28 -21.62 3.46
CA ARG A 99 -9.76 -22.58 2.47
C ARG A 99 -8.73 -23.56 3.05
N LEU A 100 -8.64 -23.69 4.37
CA LEU A 100 -7.91 -24.80 5.00
C LEU A 100 -8.91 -25.94 5.25
N PRO A 101 -8.98 -26.97 4.38
CA PRO A 101 -9.63 -28.21 4.76
C PRO A 101 -8.86 -28.81 5.93
N THR A 102 -9.57 -29.01 7.05
CA THR A 102 -9.18 -29.83 8.18
C THR A 102 -8.59 -31.16 7.69
N ALA A 103 -7.30 -31.34 7.90
CA ALA A 103 -6.65 -32.63 7.83
C ALA A 103 -7.17 -33.50 8.99
N SER A 104 -8.19 -34.35 8.76
CA SER A 104 -8.37 -35.67 9.41
C SER A 104 -9.78 -36.26 9.20
N ALA A 105 -9.93 -37.10 8.15
CA ALA A 105 -10.76 -38.31 8.18
C ALA A 105 -10.55 -39.09 6.87
N GLY A 106 -9.68 -40.10 6.89
CA GLY A 106 -9.55 -41.04 5.77
C GLY A 106 -8.12 -41.56 5.56
N ALA A 107 -7.74 -42.56 6.35
CA ALA A 107 -6.52 -43.33 6.14
C ALA A 107 -6.46 -43.94 4.71
N LYS A 108 -5.29 -43.90 4.08
CA LYS A 108 -4.96 -44.61 2.83
C LYS A 108 -5.17 -46.13 2.97
N PRO A 109 -5.34 -46.85 1.86
CA PRO A 109 -4.26 -47.77 1.53
C PRO A 109 -3.84 -47.81 0.05
N ALA A 110 -2.51 -47.76 -0.11
CA ALA A 110 -1.61 -48.40 -1.07
C ALA A 110 -1.98 -48.55 -2.57
N PRO A 111 -1.02 -48.31 -3.50
CA PRO A 111 -1.18 -48.67 -4.91
C PRO A 111 -1.13 -50.21 -5.08
N LYS A 112 -2.10 -50.79 -5.78
CA LYS A 112 -2.12 -52.23 -6.09
C LYS A 112 -1.00 -52.59 -7.08
N PRO A 113 -0.30 -53.74 -6.88
CA PRO A 113 0.85 -54.11 -7.70
C PRO A 113 0.43 -54.56 -9.10
N ILE A 114 1.15 -54.04 -10.10
CA ILE A 114 1.13 -54.53 -11.49
C ILE A 114 1.54 -56.01 -11.44
N LYS A 115 0.59 -56.92 -11.67
CA LYS A 115 0.89 -58.34 -11.86
C LYS A 115 1.14 -58.62 -13.33
N THR A 116 2.43 -58.75 -13.63
CA THR A 116 3.00 -59.47 -14.75
C THR A 116 2.53 -60.95 -14.78
N GLY A 117 2.05 -61.40 -15.94
CA GLY A 117 2.21 -62.77 -16.46
C GLY A 117 1.23 -63.90 -16.03
N ARG A 118 0.46 -64.45 -16.97
CA ARG A 118 0.74 -65.74 -17.68
C ARG A 118 -0.48 -66.19 -18.54
N PRO A 119 -0.25 -66.82 -19.71
CA PRO A 119 -1.32 -67.30 -20.60
C PRO A 119 -1.80 -68.69 -20.16
N ASN A 120 -3.10 -68.98 -20.19
CA ASN A 120 -3.57 -70.38 -20.05
C ASN A 120 -4.86 -70.69 -20.80
N ARG A 121 -4.66 -71.19 -22.03
CA ARG A 121 -5.21 -72.44 -22.58
C ARG A 121 -6.24 -73.17 -21.71
N ARG A 122 -7.48 -73.31 -22.21
CA ARG A 122 -8.31 -74.55 -22.24
C ARG A 122 -9.71 -74.18 -22.81
N LYS A 123 -10.04 -74.59 -24.04
CA LYS A 123 -10.60 -75.89 -24.50
C LYS A 123 -12.09 -76.09 -24.17
N ARG A 124 -12.81 -76.56 -25.22
CA ARG A 124 -14.15 -77.21 -25.28
C ARG A 124 -15.32 -76.23 -25.31
N LYS A 125 -16.40 -76.42 -26.08
CA LYS A 125 -17.01 -77.53 -26.86
C LYS A 125 -18.04 -76.80 -27.76
N GLY A 126 -18.19 -77.07 -29.06
CA GLY A 126 -18.91 -78.21 -29.62
C GLY A 126 -20.41 -77.91 -29.80
N GLY A 127 -20.89 -77.91 -31.05
CA GLY A 127 -22.28 -78.25 -31.40
C GLY A 127 -23.15 -77.16 -32.05
N ARG A 128 -23.06 -77.01 -33.38
CA ARG A 128 -24.08 -77.42 -34.37
C ARG A 128 -23.56 -77.09 -35.77
#